data_AF-A0AAJ5W5Y2-F1
#
_entry.id   AF-A0AAJ5W5Y2-F1
#
_cell.length_a   1.000
_cell.length_b   1.000
_cell.length_c   1.000
_cell.angle_alpha   90.00
_cell.angle_beta   90.00
_cell.angle_gamma   90.00
#
_symmetry.space_group_name_H-M   'P 1'
#
loop_
_entity.id
_entity.type
_entity.pdbx_description
1 polymer ?
#
loop_
_entity_poly.entity_id
_entity_poly.type
_entity_poly.pdbx_seq_one_letter_code
_entity_poly.pdbx_strand_id
1 'polypeptide(L)'
;MEDEIKGLVPHVLSFIVSEFCKYGFLIAYEKDLSDLKGLIEPDSIAAEDFELLEAVDNEVVQLLLRSIEKVVHCSKTFLLINNLDEFEVMENDEYNQLASDNYYIYIIDWENKNYKDLLINLNAVYFTIARLLYHTATQLRLKEIELPDEFYDDEFLDQYSDLLDQKLHEEDKNVVLLYDLITDLNVDLLDIDRLSL
;
A
#
# COMPACT_ATOMS: atom_id res chain seq x y z
N MET A 1 9.46 -13.88 -17.01
CA MET A 1 7.99 -13.83 -16.82
C MET A 1 7.57 -14.20 -15.39
N GLU A 2 7.57 -15.46 -14.95
CA GLU A 2 7.18 -15.76 -13.54
C GLU A 2 8.15 -15.13 -12.51
N ASP A 3 9.44 -15.08 -12.82
CA ASP A 3 10.46 -14.44 -11.95
C ASP A 3 10.34 -12.91 -11.94
N GLU A 4 9.91 -12.29 -13.05
CA GLU A 4 9.66 -10.83 -13.13
C GLU A 4 8.46 -10.43 -12.28
N ILE A 5 7.37 -11.21 -12.34
CA ILE A 5 6.16 -10.95 -11.55
C ILE A 5 6.44 -11.15 -10.05
N LYS A 6 7.25 -12.13 -9.68
CA LYS A 6 7.69 -12.26 -8.27
C LYS A 6 8.62 -11.14 -7.86
N GLY A 7 9.50 -10.70 -8.75
CA GLY A 7 10.45 -9.61 -8.51
C GLY A 7 9.77 -8.26 -8.30
N LEU A 8 8.65 -7.97 -8.97
CA LEU A 8 7.96 -6.68 -8.82
C LEU A 8 7.16 -6.54 -7.52
N VAL A 9 6.74 -7.66 -6.90
CA VAL A 9 5.89 -7.64 -5.69
C VAL A 9 6.56 -6.87 -4.52
N PRO A 10 7.83 -7.12 -4.15
CA PRO A 10 8.50 -6.34 -3.11
C PRO A 10 8.58 -4.84 -3.39
N HIS A 11 8.74 -4.44 -4.66
CA HIS A 11 8.72 -3.02 -5.07
C HIS A 11 7.33 -2.41 -4.90
N VAL A 12 6.27 -3.10 -5.32
CA VAL A 12 4.87 -2.67 -5.08
C VAL A 12 4.60 -2.46 -3.60
N LEU A 13 5.02 -3.39 -2.74
CA LEU A 13 4.85 -3.28 -1.30
C LEU A 13 5.66 -2.11 -0.72
N SER A 14 6.86 -1.84 -1.23
CA SER A 14 7.68 -0.68 -0.84
C SER A 14 7.00 0.66 -1.19
N PHE A 15 6.36 0.75 -2.35
CA PHE A 15 5.60 1.94 -2.72
C PHE A 15 4.37 2.16 -1.83
N ILE A 16 3.70 1.08 -1.42
CA ILE A 16 2.59 1.17 -0.47
C ILE A 16 3.07 1.69 0.89
N VAL A 17 4.22 1.23 1.39
CA VAL A 17 4.84 1.77 2.61
C VAL A 17 5.10 3.27 2.46
N SER A 18 5.66 3.67 1.33
CA SER A 18 5.98 5.08 1.04
C SER A 18 4.73 5.95 1.04
N GLU A 19 3.63 5.46 0.47
CA GLU A 19 2.35 6.19 0.45
C GLU A 19 1.75 6.33 1.85
N PHE A 20 1.78 5.28 2.69
CA PHE A 20 1.33 5.40 4.07
C PHE A 20 2.21 6.35 4.89
N CYS A 21 3.54 6.33 4.71
CA CYS A 21 4.44 7.28 5.36
C CYS A 21 4.07 8.72 5.00
N LYS A 22 3.90 9.02 3.71
CA LYS A 22 3.49 10.34 3.21
C LYS A 22 2.22 10.83 3.91
N TYR A 23 1.16 10.02 3.97
CA TYR A 23 -0.06 10.41 4.68
C TYR A 23 0.13 10.54 6.19
N GLY A 24 0.94 9.69 6.81
CA GLY A 24 1.32 9.81 8.21
C GLY A 24 1.95 11.17 8.51
N PHE A 25 2.88 11.61 7.66
CA PHE A 25 3.52 12.92 7.78
C PHE A 25 2.56 14.08 7.56
N LEU A 26 1.72 14.03 6.52
CA LEU A 26 0.73 15.08 6.26
C LEU A 26 -0.21 15.27 7.45
N ILE A 27 -0.64 14.16 8.06
CA ILE A 27 -1.52 14.16 9.24
C ILE A 27 -0.79 14.70 10.47
N ALA A 28 0.44 14.25 10.71
CA ALA A 28 1.27 14.74 11.81
C ALA A 28 1.55 16.24 11.68
N TYR A 29 1.86 16.71 10.47
CA TYR A 29 2.12 18.11 10.17
C TYR A 29 0.90 19.01 10.37
N GLU A 30 -0.30 18.52 10.05
CA GLU A 30 -1.54 19.27 10.27
C GLU A 30 -1.91 19.43 11.76
N LYS A 31 -1.44 18.53 12.64
CA LYS A 31 -1.73 18.55 14.09
C LYS A 31 -0.48 18.79 14.95
N ASP A 32 0.29 17.73 15.19
CA ASP A 32 1.29 17.67 16.28
C ASP A 32 2.62 18.32 15.90
N LEU A 33 2.90 18.43 14.60
CA LEU A 33 4.07 19.09 14.04
C LEU A 33 3.71 20.44 13.39
N SER A 34 2.55 21.01 13.75
CA SER A 34 2.09 22.28 13.17
C SER A 34 3.05 23.46 13.43
N ASP A 35 3.86 23.41 14.48
CA ASP A 35 4.92 24.40 14.75
C ASP A 35 6.06 24.34 13.72
N LEU A 36 6.19 23.24 12.97
CA LEU A 36 7.11 23.11 11.84
C LEU A 36 6.52 23.70 10.54
N LYS A 37 5.28 24.22 10.57
CA LYS A 37 4.62 24.80 9.39
C LYS A 37 5.39 25.98 8.82
N GLY A 38 5.91 25.81 7.61
CA GLY A 38 6.70 26.82 6.89
C GLY A 38 8.21 26.79 7.18
N LEU A 39 8.68 25.82 7.97
CA LEU A 39 10.11 25.55 8.18
C LEU A 39 10.60 24.35 7.37
N ILE A 40 9.72 23.41 7.05
CA ILE A 40 10.00 22.17 6.29
C ILE A 40 8.86 21.95 5.29
N GLU A 41 9.18 21.55 4.06
CA GLU A 41 8.15 21.14 3.10
C GLU A 41 7.72 19.69 3.41
N PRO A 42 6.42 19.40 3.57
CA PRO A 42 5.94 18.04 3.87
C PRO A 42 6.39 16.98 2.86
N ASP A 43 6.58 17.39 1.61
CA ASP A 43 6.99 16.53 0.51
C ASP A 43 8.51 16.28 0.48
N SER A 44 9.28 16.91 1.38
CA SER A 44 10.75 16.74 1.48
C SER A 44 11.17 15.64 2.46
N ILE A 45 10.20 14.97 3.08
CA ILE A 45 10.43 14.00 4.15
C ILE A 45 10.79 12.63 3.53
N ALA A 46 11.93 12.09 3.91
CA ALA A 46 12.49 10.86 3.38
C ALA A 46 11.95 9.64 4.14
N ALA A 47 12.09 8.44 3.55
CA ALA A 47 11.75 7.18 4.24
C ALA A 47 12.50 6.97 5.57
N GLU A 48 13.66 7.63 5.72
CA GLU A 48 14.49 7.66 6.94
C GLU A 48 13.81 8.40 8.10
N ASP A 49 12.82 9.24 7.82
CA ASP A 49 12.07 9.98 8.83
C ASP A 49 10.98 9.12 9.50
N PHE A 50 10.88 7.82 9.20
CA PHE A 50 9.93 6.89 9.81
C PHE A 50 9.93 6.93 11.35
N GLU A 51 11.11 7.07 11.96
CA GLU A 51 11.27 7.23 13.42
C GLU A 51 10.55 8.48 13.96
N LEU A 52 10.38 9.51 13.14
CA LEU A 52 9.63 10.71 13.51
C LEU A 52 8.15 10.39 13.72
N LEU A 53 7.56 9.54 12.86
CA LEU A 53 6.14 9.15 12.96
C LEU A 53 5.88 8.31 14.20
N GLU A 54 6.82 7.46 14.61
CA GLU A 54 6.70 6.67 15.84
C GLU A 54 6.55 7.56 17.10
N ALA A 55 7.14 8.75 17.08
CA ALA A 55 7.08 9.71 18.17
C ALA A 55 5.81 10.58 18.17
N VAL A 56 4.96 10.51 17.15
CA VAL A 56 3.74 11.32 17.03
C VAL A 56 2.61 10.73 17.87
N ASP A 57 2.06 11.53 18.78
CA ASP A 57 0.91 11.17 19.63
C ASP A 57 -0.43 11.38 18.91
N ASN A 58 -0.61 10.67 17.79
CA ASN A 58 -1.82 10.73 16.96
C ASN A 58 -2.32 9.34 16.61
N GLU A 59 -3.53 9.01 17.07
CA GLU A 59 -4.12 7.68 16.87
C GLU A 59 -4.23 7.27 15.40
N VAL A 60 -4.49 8.21 14.48
CA VAL A 60 -4.55 7.90 13.04
C VAL A 60 -3.16 7.60 12.47
N VAL A 61 -2.13 8.34 12.91
CA VAL A 61 -0.73 8.05 12.52
C VAL A 61 -0.31 6.69 13.04
N GLN A 62 -0.66 6.34 14.28
CA GLN A 62 -0.37 5.02 14.86
C GLN A 62 -1.07 3.88 14.10
N LEU A 63 -2.29 4.11 13.61
CA LEU A 63 -2.98 3.16 12.73
C LEU A 63 -2.30 3.01 11.36
N LEU A 64 -1.78 4.10 10.78
CA LEU A 64 -0.99 4.03 9.54
C LEU A 64 0.33 3.28 9.75
N LEU A 65 1.01 3.47 10.89
CA LEU A 65 2.21 2.70 11.24
C LEU A 65 1.88 1.20 11.35
N ARG A 66 0.74 0.85 11.96
CA ARG A 66 0.26 -0.55 12.00
C ARG A 66 0.03 -1.13 10.60
N SER A 67 -0.54 -0.35 9.68
CA SER A 67 -0.69 -0.74 8.27
C SER A 67 0.67 -0.98 7.60
N ILE A 68 1.65 -0.11 7.86
CA ILE A 68 3.02 -0.27 7.34
C ILE A 68 3.66 -1.56 7.87
N GLU A 69 3.53 -1.87 9.17
CA GLU A 69 4.06 -3.10 9.74
C GLU A 69 3.51 -4.35 9.05
N LYS A 70 2.21 -4.35 8.72
CA LYS A 70 1.57 -5.44 7.97
C LYS A 70 2.14 -5.58 6.56
N VAL A 71 2.34 -4.47 5.85
CA VAL A 71 2.94 -4.46 4.50
C VAL A 71 4.38 -4.97 4.54
N VAL A 72 5.18 -4.52 5.52
CA VAL A 72 6.56 -4.98 5.72
C VAL A 72 6.60 -6.47 6.06
N HIS A 73 5.69 -6.95 6.91
CA HIS A 73 5.58 -8.37 7.23
C HIS A 73 5.19 -9.22 6.02
N CYS A 74 4.24 -8.73 5.20
CA CYS A 74 3.87 -9.34 3.94
C CYS A 74 5.08 -9.43 2.99
N SER A 75 5.85 -8.34 2.82
CA SER A 75 7.03 -8.33 1.95
C SER A 75 8.08 -9.36 2.38
N LYS A 76 8.44 -9.38 3.67
CA LYS A 76 9.39 -10.35 4.24
C LYS A 76 8.91 -11.79 4.05
N THR A 77 7.62 -12.04 4.27
CA THR A 77 7.02 -13.37 4.09
C THR A 77 7.04 -13.79 2.63
N PHE A 78 6.71 -12.89 1.71
CA PHE A 78 6.73 -13.14 0.27
C PHE A 78 8.14 -13.52 -0.21
N LEU A 79 9.17 -12.74 0.17
CA LEU A 79 10.57 -13.03 -0.16
C LEU A 79 10.96 -14.43 0.33
N LEU A 80 10.54 -14.80 1.54
CA LEU A 80 10.84 -16.10 2.15
C LEU A 80 10.12 -17.26 1.46
N ILE A 81 8.84 -17.10 1.07
CA ILE A 81 8.08 -18.11 0.31
C ILE A 81 8.78 -18.42 -1.02
N ASN A 82 9.33 -17.40 -1.68
CA ASN A 82 9.91 -17.51 -3.02
C ASN A 82 11.43 -17.69 -3.01
N ASN A 83 12.07 -17.72 -1.83
CA ASN A 83 13.54 -17.79 -1.68
C ASN A 83 14.27 -16.70 -2.50
N LEU A 84 13.76 -15.47 -2.40
CA LEU A 84 14.34 -14.29 -3.05
C LEU A 84 15.26 -13.56 -2.08
N ASP A 85 16.39 -13.06 -2.60
CA ASP A 85 17.26 -12.16 -1.86
C ASP A 85 16.74 -10.72 -1.95
N GLU A 86 16.54 -10.07 -0.81
CA GLU A 86 15.96 -8.72 -0.75
C GLU A 86 16.83 -7.70 -1.47
N PHE A 87 18.16 -7.77 -1.31
CA PHE A 87 19.08 -6.80 -1.89
C PHE A 87 19.12 -6.93 -3.40
N GLU A 88 19.22 -8.17 -3.91
CA GLU A 88 19.20 -8.42 -5.36
C GLU A 88 17.88 -7.98 -6.01
N VAL A 89 16.74 -8.21 -5.34
CA VAL A 89 15.43 -7.80 -5.87
C VAL A 89 15.27 -6.29 -5.86
N MET A 90 15.61 -5.63 -4.75
CA MET A 90 15.40 -4.19 -4.60
C MET A 90 16.37 -3.35 -5.44
N GLU A 91 17.54 -3.88 -5.83
CA GLU A 91 18.47 -3.23 -6.78
C GLU A 91 18.12 -3.49 -8.26
N ASN A 92 17.06 -4.26 -8.55
CA ASN A 92 16.68 -4.58 -9.92
C ASN A 92 15.78 -3.49 -10.54
N ASP A 93 16.35 -2.71 -11.45
CA ASP A 93 15.67 -1.62 -12.17
C ASP A 93 14.46 -2.10 -13.00
N GLU A 94 14.49 -3.31 -13.56
CA GLU A 94 13.40 -3.85 -14.37
C GLU A 94 12.19 -4.15 -13.49
N TYR A 95 12.40 -4.77 -12.33
CA TYR A 95 11.33 -5.04 -11.37
C TYR A 95 10.74 -3.74 -10.81
N ASN A 96 11.59 -2.76 -10.52
CA ASN A 96 11.16 -1.44 -10.10
C ASN A 96 10.32 -0.74 -11.17
N GLN A 97 10.72 -0.82 -12.45
CA GLN A 97 9.97 -0.21 -13.54
C GLN A 97 8.58 -0.85 -13.70
N LEU A 98 8.49 -2.17 -13.70
CA LEU A 98 7.21 -2.88 -13.79
C LEU A 98 6.28 -2.54 -12.61
N ALA A 99 6.83 -2.49 -11.39
CA ALA A 99 6.08 -2.07 -10.21
C ALA A 99 5.64 -0.60 -10.31
N SER A 100 6.47 0.26 -10.88
CA SER A 100 6.17 1.68 -11.06
C SER A 100 5.02 1.87 -12.05
N ASP A 101 5.03 1.13 -13.16
CA ASP A 101 3.95 1.15 -14.14
C ASP A 101 2.62 0.76 -13.49
N ASN A 102 2.61 -0.31 -12.68
CA ASN A 102 1.43 -0.69 -11.88
C ASN A 102 1.01 0.41 -10.89
N TYR A 103 1.97 1.00 -10.17
CA TYR A 103 1.71 2.03 -9.16
C TYR A 103 1.02 3.25 -9.76
N TYR A 104 1.54 3.78 -10.88
CA TYR A 104 1.00 4.99 -11.51
C TYR A 104 -0.35 4.80 -12.20
N ILE A 105 -0.79 3.56 -12.42
CA ILE A 105 -2.17 3.27 -12.88
C ILE A 105 -3.19 3.59 -11.78
N TYR A 106 -2.87 3.30 -10.51
CA TYR A 106 -3.86 3.30 -9.44
C TYR A 106 -3.67 4.41 -8.41
N ILE A 107 -2.43 4.72 -8.05
CA ILE A 107 -2.14 5.69 -6.99
C ILE A 107 -2.17 7.10 -7.58
N ILE A 108 -3.07 7.92 -7.02
CA ILE A 108 -3.34 9.29 -7.45
C ILE A 108 -2.94 10.23 -6.32
N ASP A 109 -2.26 11.32 -6.66
CA ASP A 109 -2.03 12.41 -5.72
C ASP A 109 -3.33 13.17 -5.45
N TRP A 110 -3.88 12.98 -4.25
CA TRP A 110 -5.06 13.68 -3.79
C TRP A 110 -4.69 15.06 -3.25
N GLU A 111 -5.37 16.11 -3.73
CA GLU A 111 -5.24 17.44 -3.13
C GLU A 111 -5.82 17.46 -1.72
N ASN A 112 -4.97 17.73 -0.72
CA ASN A 112 -5.34 17.77 0.69
C ASN A 112 -5.26 19.21 1.21
N LYS A 113 -6.38 19.84 1.55
CA LYS A 113 -6.39 21.25 2.00
C LYS A 113 -6.32 21.41 3.52
N ASN A 114 -6.74 20.39 4.26
CA ASN A 114 -6.79 20.40 5.71
C ASN A 114 -6.88 18.96 6.26
N TYR A 115 -6.76 18.83 7.59
CA TYR A 115 -6.85 17.55 8.29
C TYR A 115 -8.10 16.72 7.97
N LYS A 116 -9.28 17.35 7.83
CA LYS A 116 -10.51 16.62 7.54
C LYS A 116 -10.48 16.04 6.12
N ASP A 117 -9.96 16.79 5.17
CA ASP A 117 -9.79 16.31 3.79
C ASP A 117 -8.80 15.14 3.76
N LEU A 118 -7.70 15.19 4.53
CA LEU A 118 -6.76 14.07 4.67
C LEU A 118 -7.45 12.79 5.15
N LEU A 119 -8.27 12.87 6.21
CA LEU A 119 -8.99 11.71 6.74
C LEU A 119 -10.00 11.14 5.74
N ILE A 120 -10.71 12.00 5.01
CA ILE A 120 -11.64 11.55 3.97
C ILE A 120 -10.87 10.87 2.84
N ASN A 121 -9.75 11.45 2.41
CA ASN A 121 -8.96 10.93 1.30
C ASN A 121 -8.24 9.62 1.65
N LEU A 122 -7.99 9.32 2.93
CA LEU A 122 -7.47 8.01 3.34
C LEU A 122 -8.34 6.84 2.85
N ASN A 123 -9.66 7.00 2.80
CA ASN A 123 -10.54 5.98 2.22
C ASN A 123 -10.18 5.68 0.75
N ALA A 124 -9.94 6.73 -0.03
CA ALA A 124 -9.56 6.58 -1.44
C ALA A 124 -8.16 5.97 -1.58
N VAL A 125 -7.22 6.35 -0.71
CA VAL A 125 -5.84 5.81 -0.69
C VAL A 125 -5.83 4.31 -0.41
N TYR A 126 -6.51 3.87 0.65
CA TYR A 126 -6.62 2.45 0.97
C TYR A 126 -7.30 1.67 -0.16
N PHE A 127 -8.32 2.26 -0.78
CA PHE A 127 -9.01 1.65 -1.92
C PHE A 127 -8.09 1.49 -3.14
N THR A 128 -7.29 2.50 -3.50
CA THR A 128 -6.35 2.40 -4.62
C THR A 128 -5.20 1.44 -4.32
N ILE A 129 -4.76 1.36 -3.06
CA ILE A 129 -3.81 0.33 -2.60
C ILE A 129 -4.40 -1.07 -2.75
N ALA A 130 -5.66 -1.28 -2.35
CA ALA A 130 -6.34 -2.56 -2.52
C ALA A 130 -6.43 -2.97 -3.99
N ARG A 131 -6.70 -2.02 -4.91
CA ARG A 131 -6.67 -2.26 -6.36
C ARG A 131 -5.28 -2.67 -6.86
N LEU A 132 -4.24 -1.95 -6.43
CA LEU A 132 -2.85 -2.25 -6.80
C LEU A 132 -2.42 -3.65 -6.33
N LEU A 133 -2.77 -4.02 -5.09
CA LEU A 133 -2.51 -5.35 -4.54
C LEU A 133 -3.29 -6.43 -5.30
N TYR A 134 -4.57 -6.20 -5.61
CA TYR A 134 -5.39 -7.15 -6.36
C TYR A 134 -4.89 -7.34 -7.80
N HIS A 135 -4.46 -6.26 -8.46
CA HIS A 135 -3.78 -6.32 -9.75
C HIS A 135 -2.54 -7.20 -9.67
N THR A 136 -1.67 -6.93 -8.71
CA THR A 136 -0.42 -7.68 -8.53
C THR A 136 -0.69 -9.16 -8.22
N ALA A 137 -1.71 -9.44 -7.40
CA ALA A 137 -2.16 -10.79 -7.12
C ALA A 137 -2.71 -11.50 -8.37
N THR A 138 -3.38 -10.76 -9.25
CA THR A 138 -3.88 -11.30 -10.52
C THR A 138 -2.76 -11.58 -11.50
N GLN A 139 -1.73 -10.73 -11.57
CA GLN A 139 -0.51 -11.01 -12.34
C GLN A 139 0.16 -12.31 -11.86
N LEU A 140 0.24 -12.53 -10.55
CA LEU A 140 0.76 -13.79 -9.97
C LEU A 140 -0.10 -15.00 -10.37
N ARG A 141 -1.43 -14.87 -10.23
CA ARG A 141 -2.41 -15.93 -10.53
C ARG A 141 -2.38 -16.35 -12.00
N LEU A 142 -2.38 -15.38 -12.92
CA LEU A 142 -2.39 -15.62 -14.37
C LEU A 142 -0.99 -15.87 -14.93
N LYS A 143 0.05 -15.48 -14.17
CA LYS A 143 1.46 -15.50 -14.59
C LYS A 143 1.73 -14.61 -15.80
N GLU A 144 1.04 -13.47 -15.87
CA GLU A 144 1.14 -12.50 -16.96
C GLU A 144 1.43 -11.11 -16.39
N ILE A 145 2.31 -10.34 -17.04
CA ILE A 145 2.59 -8.95 -16.67
C ILE A 145 1.46 -8.05 -17.16
N GLU A 146 1.10 -8.16 -18.44
CA GLU A 146 -0.03 -7.41 -18.99
C GLU A 146 -1.32 -8.20 -18.73
N LEU A 147 -2.20 -7.64 -17.90
CA LEU A 147 -3.51 -8.23 -17.64
C LEU A 147 -4.49 -7.95 -18.80
N PRO A 148 -5.49 -8.83 -19.03
CA PRO A 148 -6.54 -8.59 -20.02
C PRO A 148 -7.29 -7.29 -19.78
N ASP A 149 -7.74 -6.62 -20.85
CA ASP A 149 -8.47 -5.35 -20.75
C ASP A 149 -9.68 -5.45 -19.81
N GLU A 150 -10.38 -6.59 -19.80
CA GLU A 150 -11.55 -6.84 -18.96
C GLU A 150 -11.26 -6.73 -17.45
N PHE A 151 -9.99 -6.92 -17.04
CA PHE A 151 -9.57 -6.76 -15.66
C PHE A 151 -9.73 -5.32 -15.17
N TYR A 152 -9.46 -4.34 -16.05
CA TYR A 152 -9.40 -2.93 -15.69
C TYR A 152 -10.79 -2.27 -15.59
N ASP A 153 -11.81 -2.90 -16.18
CA ASP A 153 -13.16 -2.35 -16.27
C ASP A 153 -13.93 -2.50 -14.94
N ASP A 154 -14.23 -3.73 -14.50
CA ASP A 154 -15.11 -3.94 -13.33
C ASP A 154 -14.71 -5.12 -12.41
N GLU A 155 -13.74 -5.97 -12.79
CA GLU A 155 -13.45 -7.22 -12.05
C GLU A 155 -13.14 -6.98 -10.57
N PHE A 156 -12.27 -6.01 -10.26
CA PHE A 156 -11.96 -5.70 -8.87
C PHE A 156 -13.20 -5.29 -8.08
N LEU A 157 -14.06 -4.44 -8.66
CA LEU A 157 -15.26 -3.94 -7.97
C LEU A 157 -16.24 -5.06 -7.66
N ASP A 158 -16.40 -5.99 -8.59
CA ASP A 158 -17.26 -7.17 -8.42
C ASP A 158 -16.74 -8.11 -7.34
N GLN A 159 -15.41 -8.27 -7.25
CA GLN A 159 -14.78 -9.20 -6.32
C GLN A 159 -14.47 -8.59 -4.96
N TYR A 160 -14.43 -7.25 -4.82
CA TYR A 160 -13.92 -6.58 -3.62
C TYR A 160 -14.70 -6.96 -2.36
N SER A 161 -16.03 -7.03 -2.42
CA SER A 161 -16.82 -7.44 -1.24
C SER A 161 -16.54 -8.89 -0.83
N ASP A 162 -16.39 -9.78 -1.80
CA ASP A 162 -16.14 -11.20 -1.52
C ASP A 162 -14.69 -11.45 -1.06
N LEU A 163 -13.75 -10.62 -1.52
CA LEU A 163 -12.38 -10.57 -1.02
C LEU A 163 -12.38 -10.19 0.47
N LEU A 164 -13.06 -9.10 0.84
CA LEU A 164 -13.14 -8.63 2.23
C LEU A 164 -13.86 -9.63 3.16
N ASP A 165 -14.83 -10.38 2.63
CA ASP A 165 -15.52 -11.45 3.34
C ASP A 165 -14.71 -12.78 3.36
N GLN A 166 -13.49 -12.79 2.81
CA GLN A 166 -12.61 -13.96 2.69
C GLN A 166 -13.27 -15.16 1.97
N LYS A 167 -14.16 -14.89 1.01
CA LYS A 167 -14.84 -15.92 0.20
C LYS A 167 -14.05 -16.32 -1.03
N LEU A 168 -13.07 -15.50 -1.42
CA LEU A 168 -12.15 -15.86 -2.50
C LEU A 168 -11.11 -16.85 -1.97
N HIS A 169 -11.04 -18.00 -2.63
CA HIS A 169 -10.13 -19.07 -2.26
C HIS A 169 -9.13 -19.31 -3.38
N GLU A 170 -7.85 -19.17 -3.06
CA GLU A 170 -6.73 -19.36 -3.97
C GLU A 170 -5.76 -20.39 -3.37
N GLU A 171 -5.16 -21.23 -4.21
CA GLU A 171 -4.18 -22.23 -3.75
C GLU A 171 -2.76 -21.67 -3.72
N ASP A 172 -2.49 -20.62 -4.51
CA ASP A 172 -1.20 -19.95 -4.54
C ASP A 172 -0.99 -19.11 -3.28
N LYS A 173 -0.01 -19.51 -2.46
CA LYS A 173 0.33 -18.84 -1.21
C LYS A 173 0.69 -17.37 -1.40
N ASN A 174 1.27 -17.00 -2.53
CA ASN A 174 1.63 -15.63 -2.84
C ASN A 174 0.37 -14.77 -3.06
N VAL A 175 -0.61 -15.32 -3.77
CA VAL A 175 -1.90 -14.66 -4.02
C VAL A 175 -2.68 -14.51 -2.72
N VAL A 176 -2.76 -15.60 -1.94
CA VAL A 176 -3.40 -15.59 -0.61
C VAL A 176 -2.77 -14.53 0.29
N LEU A 177 -1.44 -14.44 0.33
CA LEU A 177 -0.73 -13.45 1.14
C LEU A 177 -1.12 -12.00 0.79
N LEU A 178 -1.30 -11.68 -0.49
CA LEU A 178 -1.73 -10.34 -0.91
C LEU A 178 -3.22 -10.10 -0.61
N TYR A 179 -4.07 -11.11 -0.74
CA TYR A 179 -5.50 -11.02 -0.37
C TYR A 179 -5.71 -10.82 1.14
N ASP A 180 -4.94 -11.54 1.95
CA ASP A 180 -4.92 -11.37 3.39
C ASP A 180 -4.47 -9.95 3.76
N LEU A 181 -3.44 -9.43 3.10
CA LEU A 181 -2.99 -8.04 3.30
C LEU A 181 -4.10 -7.02 2.98
N ILE A 182 -4.83 -7.19 1.86
CA ILE A 182 -5.95 -6.29 1.52
C ILE A 182 -7.00 -6.29 2.64
N THR A 183 -7.34 -7.48 3.15
CA THR A 183 -8.33 -7.63 4.23
C THR A 183 -7.84 -6.98 5.52
N ASP A 184 -6.58 -7.21 5.89
CA ASP A 184 -5.98 -6.65 7.09
C ASP A 184 -5.86 -5.13 7.04
N LEU A 185 -5.55 -4.55 5.88
CA LEU A 185 -5.51 -3.10 5.68
C LEU A 185 -6.92 -2.50 5.74
N ASN A 186 -7.93 -3.20 5.24
CA ASN A 186 -9.32 -2.74 5.35
C ASN A 186 -9.80 -2.71 6.81
N VAL A 187 -9.32 -3.62 7.67
CA VAL A 187 -9.58 -3.54 9.12
C VAL A 187 -8.98 -2.27 9.73
N ASP A 188 -7.77 -1.88 9.30
CA ASP A 188 -7.14 -0.63 9.76
C ASP A 188 -7.92 0.60 9.29
N LEU A 189 -8.39 0.60 8.04
CA LEU A 189 -9.26 1.66 7.53
C LEU A 189 -10.54 1.81 8.35
N LEU A 190 -11.20 0.69 8.70
CA LEU A 190 -12.41 0.72 9.53
C LEU A 190 -12.16 1.31 10.93
N ASP A 191 -10.97 1.09 11.50
CA ASP A 191 -10.58 1.72 12.76
C ASP A 191 -10.31 3.22 12.58
N ILE A 192 -9.67 3.64 11.48
CA ILE A 192 -9.45 5.06 11.15
C ILE A 192 -10.79 5.79 10.96
N ASP A 193 -11.75 5.17 10.25
CA ASP A 193 -13.07 5.74 10.02
C ASP A 193 -13.82 5.99 11.33
N ARG A 194 -13.69 5.09 12.32
CA ARG A 194 -14.30 5.26 13.64
C ARG A 194 -13.74 6.45 14.41
N LEU A 195 -12.48 6.83 14.17
CA LEU A 195 -11.86 8.01 14.76
C LEU A 195 -12.21 9.31 14.02
N SER A 196 -12.74 9.18 12.81
CA SER A 196 -13.06 10.30 11.91
C SER A 196 -14.53 10.75 12.00
N LEU A 197 -15.38 9.98 12.71
CA LEU A 197 -16.81 10.22 12.98
C LEU A 197 -17.03 10.96 14.30
#